data_AF-A0A9Q0ML00-F1
#
_entry.id   AF-A0A9Q0ML00-F1
#
_cell.length_a   1.000
_cell.length_b   1.000
_cell.length_c   1.000
_cell.angle_alpha   90.00
_cell.angle_beta   90.00
_cell.angle_gamma   90.00
#
_symmetry.space_group_name_H-M   'P 1'
#
loop_
_entity.id
_entity.type
_entity.pdbx_description
1 polymer ?
#
loop_
_entity_poly.entity_id
_entity_poly.type
_entity_poly.pdbx_seq_one_letter_code
_entity_poly.pdbx_strand_id
1 'polypeptide(L)'
;MRITVRQLTGIYFAHMVYRFSTQSMSTTSTPTIKVEKTYQPGHLSAAFITAPDETVAKTLAHGLVSKKLAACVNIVPKIISIYEWEGKVNEDPEVLMIIKTSTSKVDEISEFIRENHPYTVAEVISFPIENGYQPYLEWVSGALAKKP
;
A
#
# COMPACT_ATOMS: atom_id res chain seq x y z
N MET A 1 2.34 7.82 7.59
CA MET A 1 1.10 8.65 7.51
C MET A 1 0.22 8.27 8.68
N ARG A 2 0.17 9.10 9.74
CA ARG A 2 -0.61 8.84 10.98
C ARG A 2 -2.07 9.24 10.75
N ILE A 3 -3.01 8.31 10.85
CA ILE A 3 -4.44 8.61 10.95
C ILE A 3 -4.79 8.57 12.44
N THR A 4 -5.02 9.74 13.03
CA THR A 4 -5.43 9.86 14.45
C THR A 4 -6.97 9.88 14.52
N VAL A 5 -7.54 8.95 15.28
CA VAL A 5 -8.98 8.86 15.59
C VAL A 5 -9.36 9.98 16.56
N ARG A 6 -10.32 10.84 16.18
CA ARG A 6 -10.98 11.79 17.09
C ARG A 6 -12.35 11.23 17.50
N GLN A 7 -12.54 11.12 18.81
CA GLN A 7 -13.79 10.75 19.48
C GLN A 7 -14.94 11.69 19.09
N LEU A 8 -16.13 11.12 18.86
CA LEU A 8 -17.39 11.84 18.94
C LEU A 8 -18.14 11.35 20.18
N THR A 9 -18.13 12.18 21.22
CA THR A 9 -19.07 12.10 22.34
C THR A 9 -20.39 12.73 21.90
N GLY A 10 -21.47 11.95 21.91
CA GLY A 10 -22.83 12.42 21.63
C GLY A 10 -23.82 11.70 22.53
N ILE A 11 -24.25 12.41 23.58
CA ILE A 11 -25.30 12.04 24.54
C ILE A 11 -26.66 12.26 23.88
N TYR A 12 -27.58 11.30 23.92
CA TYR A 12 -29.03 11.57 24.03
C TYR A 12 -29.77 10.41 24.71
N PHE A 13 -30.53 10.79 25.73
CA PHE A 13 -31.45 10.02 26.56
C PHE A 13 -32.71 9.60 25.79
N ALA A 14 -33.19 8.37 25.98
CA ALA A 14 -34.61 8.02 25.81
C ALA A 14 -34.99 6.83 26.72
N HIS A 15 -35.82 7.11 27.73
CA HIS A 15 -36.53 6.13 28.54
C HIS A 15 -37.59 5.43 27.67
N MET A 16 -37.54 4.10 27.54
CA MET A 16 -38.65 3.33 27.02
C MET A 16 -38.90 2.11 27.93
N VAL A 17 -40.06 2.14 28.58
CA VAL A 17 -40.54 1.11 29.50
C VAL A 17 -41.08 -0.05 28.68
N TYR A 18 -40.46 -1.23 28.74
CA TYR A 18 -41.00 -2.45 28.14
C TYR A 18 -41.18 -3.53 29.21
N ARG A 19 -42.44 -3.92 29.42
CA ARG A 19 -42.86 -5.12 30.18
C ARG A 19 -42.31 -6.36 29.47
N PHE A 20 -41.45 -7.13 30.14
CA PHE A 20 -41.07 -8.46 29.70
C PHE A 20 -42.06 -9.50 30.21
N SER A 21 -42.82 -10.10 29.28
CA SER A 21 -43.51 -11.37 29.45
C SER A 21 -42.50 -12.50 29.28
N THR A 22 -42.47 -13.46 30.21
CA THR A 22 -41.62 -14.64 30.16
C THR A 22 -42.06 -15.57 29.03
N GLN A 23 -41.28 -15.63 27.95
CA GLN A 23 -41.35 -16.73 26.99
C GLN A 23 -39.96 -17.34 26.78
N SER A 24 -39.98 -18.67 26.70
CA SER A 24 -38.89 -19.62 26.76
C SER A 24 -37.79 -19.40 25.71
N MET A 25 -36.55 -19.64 26.13
CA MET A 25 -35.35 -19.70 25.30
C MET A 25 -35.55 -20.60 24.08
N SER A 26 -35.61 -19.98 22.91
CA SER A 26 -35.38 -20.60 21.61
C SER A 26 -34.03 -20.09 21.11
N THR A 27 -33.10 -21.00 20.89
CA THR A 27 -31.71 -20.74 20.45
C THR A 27 -31.67 -19.85 19.21
N THR A 28 -31.20 -18.62 19.36
CA THR A 28 -30.91 -17.72 18.25
C THR A 28 -29.57 -18.12 17.62
N SER A 29 -29.62 -18.74 16.45
CA SER A 29 -28.48 -18.83 15.54
C SER A 29 -28.10 -17.41 15.09
N THR A 30 -26.97 -16.90 15.56
CA THR A 30 -26.43 -15.61 15.10
C THR A 30 -26.21 -15.65 13.59
N PRO A 31 -26.79 -14.73 12.80
CA PRO A 31 -26.50 -14.66 11.38
C PRO A 31 -25.06 -14.18 11.23
N THR A 32 -24.18 -15.09 10.83
CA THR A 32 -22.81 -14.77 10.42
C THR A 32 -22.92 -14.07 9.07
N ILE A 33 -22.89 -12.74 9.06
CA ILE A 33 -22.62 -11.99 7.82
C ILE A 33 -21.23 -12.42 7.38
N LYS A 34 -21.18 -13.24 6.32
CA LYS A 34 -19.94 -13.46 5.58
C LYS A 34 -19.55 -12.11 5.00
N VAL A 35 -18.58 -11.45 5.62
CA VAL A 35 -17.91 -10.30 4.99
C VAL A 35 -17.18 -10.88 3.78
N GLU A 36 -17.80 -10.80 2.60
CA GLU A 36 -17.13 -11.13 1.36
C GLU A 36 -15.88 -10.25 1.25
N LYS A 37 -14.71 -10.88 1.10
CA LYS A 37 -13.47 -10.13 0.83
C LYS A 37 -13.61 -9.50 -0.55
N THR A 38 -13.78 -8.18 -0.58
CA THR A 38 -13.86 -7.39 -1.82
C THR A 38 -12.52 -7.34 -2.57
N TYR A 39 -11.40 -7.64 -1.91
CA TYR A 39 -10.07 -7.64 -2.52
C TYR A 39 -9.69 -8.98 -3.18
N GLN A 40 -9.23 -8.91 -4.43
CA GLN A 40 -8.64 -10.04 -5.16
C GLN A 40 -7.13 -10.13 -4.85
N PRO A 41 -6.64 -11.24 -4.26
CA PRO A 41 -5.21 -11.42 -3.99
C PRO A 41 -4.35 -11.26 -5.25
N GLY A 42 -3.19 -10.61 -5.11
CA GLY A 42 -2.27 -10.36 -6.22
C GLY A 42 -2.69 -9.25 -7.19
N HIS A 43 -3.85 -8.60 -7.00
CA HIS A 43 -4.26 -7.46 -7.84
C HIS A 43 -3.41 -6.20 -7.61
N LEU A 44 -2.89 -6.03 -6.40
CA LEU A 44 -1.95 -5.00 -6.03
C LEU A 44 -0.57 -5.60 -5.75
N SER A 45 0.47 -4.79 -5.90
CA SER A 45 1.85 -5.18 -5.67
C SER A 45 2.59 -4.15 -4.83
N ALA A 46 3.55 -4.63 -4.05
CA ALA A 46 4.61 -3.83 -3.46
C ALA A 46 5.88 -3.99 -4.29
N ALA A 47 6.39 -2.91 -4.88
CA ALA A 47 7.64 -2.92 -5.65
C ALA A 47 8.78 -2.29 -4.85
N PHE A 48 9.97 -2.89 -4.95
CA PHE A 48 11.21 -2.42 -4.36
C PHE A 48 12.10 -1.88 -5.49
N ILE A 49 12.66 -0.70 -5.22
CA ILE A 49 13.60 -0.01 -6.11
C ILE A 49 14.67 0.63 -5.24
N THR A 50 15.94 0.44 -5.56
CA THR A 50 17.04 1.19 -4.93
C THR A 50 17.38 2.43 -5.76
N ALA A 51 17.89 3.46 -5.10
CA ALA A 51 18.38 4.68 -5.70
C ALA A 51 19.67 5.13 -5.01
N PRO A 52 20.58 5.83 -5.71
CA PRO A 52 21.88 6.24 -5.16
C PRO A 52 21.77 7.22 -3.98
N ASP A 53 20.72 8.04 -3.95
CA ASP A 53 20.53 9.05 -2.91
C ASP A 53 19.06 9.45 -2.72
N GLU A 54 18.81 10.20 -1.64
CA GLU A 54 17.46 10.66 -1.28
C GLU A 54 16.86 11.64 -2.29
N THR A 55 17.67 12.40 -3.02
CA THR A 55 17.20 13.39 -4.01
C THR A 55 16.65 12.66 -5.23
N VAL A 56 17.38 11.67 -5.74
CA VAL A 56 16.92 10.79 -6.81
C VAL A 56 15.66 10.03 -6.38
N ALA A 57 15.68 9.41 -5.19
CA ALA A 57 14.52 8.66 -4.68
C ALA A 57 13.26 9.54 -4.56
N LYS A 58 13.38 10.76 -4.06
CA LYS A 58 12.25 11.71 -3.96
C LYS A 58 11.75 12.12 -5.34
N THR A 59 12.65 12.40 -6.29
CA THR A 59 12.30 12.77 -7.65
C THR A 59 11.51 11.67 -8.34
N LEU A 60 12.00 10.43 -8.27
CA LEU A 60 11.31 9.25 -8.82
C LEU A 60 9.96 9.03 -8.12
N ALA A 61 9.91 9.10 -6.79
CA ALA A 61 8.67 8.95 -6.03
C ALA A 61 7.60 9.97 -6.45
N HIS A 62 7.97 11.24 -6.59
CA HIS A 62 7.08 12.29 -7.07
C HIS A 62 6.60 12.03 -8.51
N GLY A 63 7.50 11.59 -9.39
CA GLY A 63 7.14 11.21 -10.77
C GLY A 63 6.14 10.06 -10.83
N LEU A 64 6.40 8.98 -10.10
CA LEU A 64 5.52 7.80 -10.03
C LEU A 64 4.11 8.15 -9.53
N VAL A 65 4.01 8.93 -8.45
CA VAL A 65 2.71 9.31 -7.87
C VAL A 65 1.97 10.30 -8.77
N SER A 66 2.67 11.31 -9.32
CA SER A 66 2.05 12.32 -10.19
C SER A 66 1.53 11.72 -11.50
N LYS A 67 2.26 10.76 -12.08
CA LYS A 67 1.85 10.02 -13.29
C LYS A 67 0.84 8.91 -13.03
N LYS A 68 0.37 8.72 -11.78
CA LYS A 68 -0.58 7.67 -11.41
C LYS A 68 -0.04 6.25 -11.68
N LEU A 69 1.27 6.10 -11.61
CA LEU A 69 1.94 4.80 -11.65
C LEU A 69 2.02 4.15 -10.27
N ALA A 70 1.99 4.95 -9.20
CA ALA A 70 1.97 4.48 -7.81
C ALA A 70 0.94 5.24 -6.97
N ALA A 71 0.31 4.56 -6.02
CA ALA A 71 -0.57 5.20 -5.04
C ALA A 71 0.24 5.85 -3.92
N CYS A 72 1.28 5.18 -3.44
CA CYS A 72 2.27 5.75 -2.54
C CYS A 72 3.66 5.12 -2.72
N VAL A 73 4.66 5.83 -2.19
CA VAL A 73 6.04 5.38 -2.10
C VAL A 73 6.54 5.68 -0.69
N ASN A 74 7.11 4.69 0.00
CA ASN A 74 7.88 4.91 1.21
C ASN A 74 9.37 4.98 0.83
N ILE A 75 10.11 5.88 1.46
CA ILE A 75 11.56 6.03 1.25
C ILE A 75 12.26 5.63 2.56
N VAL A 76 13.14 4.64 2.48
CA VAL A 76 13.97 4.16 3.60
C VAL A 76 15.41 4.60 3.32
N PRO A 77 15.89 5.65 4.00
CA PRO A 77 17.21 6.20 3.74
C PRO A 77 18.31 5.36 4.40
N LYS A 78 19.56 5.54 3.93
CA LYS A 78 20.79 5.00 4.54
C LYS A 78 20.82 3.46 4.59
N ILE A 79 20.48 2.82 3.48
CA ILE A 79 20.78 1.40 3.30
C ILE A 79 22.20 1.24 2.74
N ILE A 80 22.78 0.06 2.91
CA ILE A 80 24.03 -0.34 2.26
C ILE A 80 23.70 -1.52 1.35
N SER A 81 24.01 -1.39 0.08
CA SER A 81 23.89 -2.46 -0.91
C SER A 81 25.24 -3.12 -1.08
N ILE A 82 25.29 -4.44 -0.91
CA ILE A 82 26.50 -5.26 -1.04
C ILE A 82 26.31 -6.20 -2.20
N TYR A 83 27.19 -6.13 -3.20
CA TYR A 83 27.07 -6.91 -4.44
C TYR A 83 28.44 -7.21 -5.05
N GLU A 84 28.51 -8.22 -5.92
CA GLU A 84 29.71 -8.50 -6.69
C GLU A 84 29.64 -7.81 -8.06
N TRP A 85 30.70 -7.06 -8.40
CA TRP A 85 30.89 -6.49 -9.73
C TRP A 85 32.36 -6.59 -10.12
N GLU A 86 32.62 -7.05 -11.35
CA GLU A 86 33.99 -7.26 -11.88
C GLU A 86 34.91 -8.07 -10.95
N GLY A 87 34.34 -9.11 -10.31
CA GLY A 87 35.07 -10.00 -9.41
C GLY A 87 35.46 -9.37 -8.06
N LYS A 88 34.86 -8.23 -7.70
CA LYS A 88 35.04 -7.58 -6.41
C LYS A 88 33.70 -7.41 -5.70
N VAL A 89 33.71 -7.60 -4.38
CA VAL A 89 32.58 -7.21 -3.54
C VAL A 89 32.63 -5.69 -3.35
N ASN A 90 31.55 -5.02 -3.71
CA ASN A 90 31.36 -3.59 -3.57
C ASN A 90 30.31 -3.34 -2.49
N GLU A 91 30.41 -2.17 -1.86
CA GLU A 91 29.45 -1.68 -0.88
C GLU A 91 29.12 -0.23 -1.23
N ASP A 92 27.86 0.04 -1.55
CA ASP A 92 27.40 1.38 -1.89
C ASP A 92 26.29 1.86 -0.94
N PRO A 93 26.33 3.12 -0.50
CA PRO A 93 25.21 3.73 0.19
C PRO A 93 24.06 3.95 -0.78
N GLU A 94 22.86 3.52 -0.39
CA GLU A 94 21.67 3.65 -1.22
C GLU A 94 20.44 4.07 -0.39
N VAL A 95 19.33 4.23 -1.10
CA VAL A 95 18.00 4.49 -0.57
C VAL A 95 17.02 3.47 -1.15
N LEU A 96 16.28 2.79 -0.28
CA LEU A 96 15.24 1.85 -0.71
C LEU A 96 13.88 2.55 -0.83
N MET A 97 13.24 2.38 -1.98
CA MET A 97 11.88 2.81 -2.26
C MET A 97 10.92 1.62 -2.21
N ILE A 98 9.84 1.74 -1.44
CA ILE A 98 8.77 0.72 -1.36
C ILE A 98 7.47 1.31 -1.91
N ILE A 99 7.16 0.92 -3.13
CA ILE A 99 6.08 1.45 -3.97
C ILE A 99 4.84 0.57 -3.84
N LYS A 100 3.66 1.16 -3.62
CA LYS A 100 2.39 0.42 -3.62
C LYS A 100 1.61 0.81 -4.87
N THR A 101 1.29 -0.18 -5.68
CA THR A 101 0.62 0.03 -6.97
C THR A 101 -0.29 -1.15 -7.33
N SER A 102 -0.97 -1.07 -8.47
CA SER A 102 -1.60 -2.21 -9.11
C SER A 102 -0.54 -3.06 -9.82
N THR A 103 -0.70 -4.38 -9.74
CA THR A 103 0.20 -5.34 -10.38
C THR A 103 0.30 -5.11 -11.90
N SER A 104 -0.78 -4.65 -12.54
CA SER A 104 -0.77 -4.33 -13.98
C SER A 104 0.09 -3.11 -14.36
N LYS A 105 0.55 -2.31 -13.38
CA LYS A 105 1.39 -1.13 -13.62
C LYS A 105 2.88 -1.37 -13.40
N VAL A 106 3.29 -2.57 -12.98
CA VAL A 106 4.70 -2.85 -12.67
C VAL A 106 5.59 -2.68 -13.90
N ASP A 107 5.12 -3.05 -15.10
CA ASP A 107 5.87 -2.85 -16.35
C ASP A 107 6.01 -1.36 -16.68
N GLU A 108 4.93 -0.58 -16.58
CA GLU A 108 4.97 0.88 -16.77
C GLU A 108 5.90 1.57 -15.74
N ILE A 109 5.95 1.08 -14.50
CA ILE A 109 6.90 1.55 -13.48
C ILE A 109 8.32 1.23 -13.92
N SER A 110 8.59 0.01 -14.37
CA SER A 110 9.92 -0.41 -14.80
C SER A 110 10.44 0.44 -15.97
N GLU A 111 9.56 0.76 -16.93
CA GLU A 111 9.87 1.67 -18.03
C GLU A 111 10.17 3.09 -17.54
N PHE A 112 9.31 3.65 -16.68
CA PHE A 112 9.53 4.97 -16.09
C PHE A 112 10.86 5.04 -15.35
N ILE A 113 11.20 4.01 -14.58
CA ILE A 113 12.44 3.96 -13.80
C ILE A 113 13.63 3.87 -14.75
N ARG A 114 13.60 2.99 -15.75
CA ARG A 114 14.66 2.90 -16.76
C ARG A 114 14.96 4.24 -17.45
N GLU A 115 13.94 5.05 -17.70
CA GLU A 115 14.09 6.36 -18.36
C GLU A 115 14.61 7.47 -17.43
N ASN A 116 14.42 7.35 -16.13
CA ASN A 116 14.65 8.43 -15.16
C ASN A 116 15.69 8.08 -14.08
N HIS A 117 16.17 6.84 -14.04
CA HIS A 117 17.15 6.37 -13.06
C HIS A 117 18.59 6.58 -13.57
N PRO A 118 19.53 7.03 -12.71
CA PRO A 118 20.92 7.26 -13.12
C PRO A 118 21.71 5.98 -13.45
N TYR A 119 21.30 4.83 -12.88
CA TYR A 119 21.93 3.55 -13.18
C TYR A 119 21.46 2.97 -14.51
N THR A 120 22.39 2.34 -15.23
CA THR A 120 22.10 1.66 -16.50
C THR A 120 21.16 0.46 -16.31
N VAL A 121 21.28 -0.24 -15.18
CA VAL A 121 20.39 -1.35 -14.79
C VAL A 121 19.91 -1.06 -13.37
N ALA A 122 18.74 -0.43 -13.24
CA ALA A 122 18.13 -0.16 -11.94
C ALA A 122 17.44 -1.41 -11.38
N GLU A 123 17.53 -1.63 -10.07
CA GLU A 123 16.73 -2.67 -9.41
C GLU A 123 15.26 -2.29 -9.46
N VAL A 124 14.42 -3.15 -10.04
CA VAL A 124 12.96 -3.08 -9.93
C VAL A 124 12.42 -4.50 -9.77
N ILE A 125 11.95 -4.82 -8.57
CA ILE A 125 11.31 -6.11 -8.28
C ILE A 125 9.98 -5.88 -7.57
N SER A 126 9.03 -6.80 -7.72
CA SER A 126 7.70 -6.66 -7.12
C SER A 126 7.17 -7.94 -6.49
N PHE A 127 6.40 -7.77 -5.42
CA PHE A 127 5.75 -8.85 -4.69
C PHE A 127 4.24 -8.62 -4.68
N PRO A 128 3.42 -9.66 -4.97
CA PRO A 128 1.98 -9.54 -4.91
C PRO A 128 1.50 -9.33 -3.46
N ILE A 129 0.50 -8.47 -3.29
CA ILE A 129 -0.17 -8.25 -2.01
C ILE A 129 -1.33 -9.25 -1.91
N GLU A 130 -1.21 -10.21 -1.00
CA GLU A 130 -2.21 -11.26 -0.81
C GLU A 130 -3.38 -10.85 0.10
N ASN A 131 -3.13 -9.94 1.05
CA ASN A 131 -4.13 -9.45 1.99
C ASN A 131 -3.80 -8.03 2.49
N GLY A 132 -4.72 -7.42 3.23
CA GLY A 132 -4.51 -6.13 3.85
C GLY A 132 -5.80 -5.53 4.41
N TYR A 133 -5.70 -4.30 4.92
CA TYR A 133 -6.87 -3.57 5.40
C TYR A 133 -7.69 -3.07 4.20
N GLN A 134 -8.92 -3.55 4.07
CA GLN A 134 -9.76 -3.36 2.87
C GLN A 134 -9.88 -1.89 2.42
N PRO A 135 -10.18 -0.91 3.29
CA PRO A 135 -10.26 0.50 2.88
C PRO A 135 -8.93 1.07 2.34
N TYR A 136 -7.79 0.55 2.81
CA TYR A 136 -6.49 0.95 2.29
C TYR A 136 -6.24 0.38 0.89
N LEU A 137 -6.59 -0.89 0.65
CA LEU A 137 -6.44 -1.52 -0.67
C LEU A 137 -7.35 -0.85 -1.70
N GLU A 138 -8.58 -0.52 -1.32
CA GLU A 138 -9.51 0.26 -2.14
C GLU A 138 -8.97 1.65 -2.48
N TRP A 139 -8.38 2.33 -1.50
CA TRP A 139 -7.71 3.61 -1.74
C TRP A 139 -6.54 3.49 -2.71
N VAL A 140 -5.71 2.44 -2.60
CA VAL A 140 -4.61 2.20 -3.55
C VAL A 140 -5.16 2.07 -4.98
N SER A 141 -6.16 1.22 -5.18
CA SER A 141 -6.79 1.05 -6.50
C SER A 141 -7.41 2.36 -7.02
N GLY A 142 -8.16 3.08 -6.18
CA GLY A 142 -8.80 4.33 -6.54
C GLY A 142 -7.82 5.47 -6.83
N ALA A 143 -6.68 5.50 -6.14
CA ALA A 143 -5.65 6.52 -6.34
C ALA A 143 -5.01 6.46 -7.73
N LEU A 144 -5.06 5.30 -8.39
CA LEU A 144 -4.46 5.02 -9.71
C LEU A 144 -5.43 5.27 -10.88
N ALA A 145 -6.71 5.51 -10.61
CA ALA A 145 -7.68 5.83 -11.66
C ALA A 145 -7.31 7.16 -12.36
N LYS A 146 -7.34 7.16 -13.70
CA LYS A 146 -7.20 8.42 -14.47
C LYS A 146 -8.39 9.32 -14.14
N LYS A 147 -8.12 10.58 -13.78
CA LYS A 147 -9.19 11.58 -13.69
C LYS A 147 -9.67 11.90 -15.11
N PRO A 148 -11.00 12.05 -15.32
CA PRO A 148 -11.55 12.47 -16.60
C PRO A 148 -11.06 13.87 -16.99
#